data_AF-A0A2D8ZRX1-F1
#
_entry.id   AF-A0A2D8ZRX1-F1
#
_cell.length_a   1.000
_cell.length_b   1.000
_cell.length_c   1.000
_cell.angle_alpha   90.00
_cell.angle_beta   90.00
_cell.angle_gamma   90.00
#
_symmetry.space_group_name_H-M   'P 1'
#
loop_
_entity.id
_entity.type
_entity.pdbx_description
1 polymer ?
#
loop_
_entity_poly.entity_id
_entity_poly.type
_entity_poly.pdbx_seq_one_letter_code
_entity_poly.pdbx_strand_id
1 'polypeptide(L)'
;MAIDLPFIWALILAIGVMMYVLLDGFDLGVGMFTAIAQSEEERNMMTATVEPVWDGNETWLIIGGGGLFAAFPTAYAIIMPAFYLPVLIMLAALIFRGVAFEFRHKAVRRPTRIFWNGAFYGGSFTAAFSQGIMLGGMVQGIHVEGGAFAGGAFDWLTPFTLLTGISVVIGYMLLGACWLVLKTEGELHDKARKWGRMALAGVAICFLAVSFATLSVDASIGDRWGFSMSHIEPARFLPLAPVPLVGMALVVWLWRDLSMKQGAVGTAPDWRPYLLAAGIFASGYVGLGVSLYPFIVPYEISIHEAAARDNALVLMLVGAVIMLPIILAYTAYVYSLFWGKVKPGDGYHAH
;
A
#
# COMPACT_ATOMS: atom_id res chain seq x y z
N MET A 1 -8.02 35.15 -1.61
CA MET A 1 -7.12 33.98 -1.56
C MET A 1 -7.36 33.18 -2.81
N ALA A 2 -6.36 33.06 -3.69
CA ALA A 2 -6.45 32.14 -4.82
C ALA A 2 -6.41 30.70 -4.27
N ILE A 3 -7.24 29.82 -4.81
CA ILE A 3 -7.27 28.40 -4.42
C ILE A 3 -6.01 27.74 -5.01
N ASP A 4 -5.18 27.10 -4.18
CA ASP A 4 -4.00 26.36 -4.65
C ASP A 4 -4.42 25.00 -5.24
N LEU A 5 -4.79 25.04 -6.53
CA LEU A 5 -5.27 23.86 -7.26
C LEU A 5 -4.21 22.75 -7.36
N PRO A 6 -2.92 23.02 -7.67
CA PRO A 6 -1.87 22.01 -7.65
C PRO A 6 -1.78 21.29 -6.30
N PHE A 7 -1.80 22.01 -5.19
CA PHE A 7 -1.73 21.40 -3.87
C PHE A 7 -2.96 20.54 -3.54
N ILE A 8 -4.16 21.01 -3.89
CA ILE A 8 -5.40 20.22 -3.71
C ILE A 8 -5.32 18.91 -4.50
N TRP A 9 -4.87 18.96 -5.76
CA TRP A 9 -4.71 17.76 -6.58
C TRP A 9 -3.64 16.82 -6.05
N ALA A 10 -2.50 17.34 -5.59
CA ALA A 10 -1.49 16.52 -4.95
C ALA A 10 -2.04 15.81 -3.71
N LEU A 11 -2.87 16.49 -2.91
CA LEU A 11 -3.53 15.89 -1.74
C LEU A 11 -4.55 14.82 -2.15
N ILE A 12 -5.36 15.05 -3.18
CA ILE A 12 -6.32 14.06 -3.71
C ILE A 12 -5.59 12.81 -4.18
N LEU A 13 -4.50 12.95 -4.93
CA LEU A 13 -3.71 11.80 -5.39
C LEU A 13 -3.00 11.10 -4.24
N ALA A 14 -2.46 11.83 -3.27
CA ALA A 14 -1.83 11.25 -2.09
C ALA A 14 -2.83 10.41 -1.28
N ILE A 15 -4.05 10.92 -1.09
CA ILE A 15 -5.14 10.17 -0.46
C ILE A 15 -5.51 8.95 -1.32
N GLY A 16 -5.61 9.10 -2.65
CA GLY A 16 -5.92 7.99 -3.55
C GLY A 16 -4.90 6.85 -3.48
N VAL A 17 -3.61 7.18 -3.47
CA VAL A 17 -2.52 6.20 -3.30
C VAL A 17 -2.58 5.54 -1.93
N MET A 18 -2.83 6.31 -0.86
CA MET A 18 -3.01 5.75 0.49
C MET A 18 -4.21 4.79 0.55
N MET A 19 -5.34 5.16 -0.05
CA MET A 19 -6.52 4.31 -0.14
C MET A 19 -6.21 3.00 -0.88
N TYR A 20 -5.49 3.08 -2.00
CA TYR A 20 -5.03 1.88 -2.72
C TYR A 20 -4.15 0.99 -1.82
N VAL A 21 -3.15 1.57 -1.16
CA VAL A 21 -2.24 0.87 -0.24
C VAL A 21 -2.99 0.18 0.90
N LEU A 22 -4.00 0.83 1.48
CA LEU A 22 -4.75 0.27 2.61
C LEU A 22 -5.78 -0.77 2.18
N LEU A 23 -6.46 -0.55 1.05
CA LEU A 23 -7.54 -1.41 0.57
C LEU A 23 -6.99 -2.62 -0.19
N ASP A 24 -6.22 -2.40 -1.26
CA ASP A 24 -5.65 -3.51 -2.04
C ASP A 24 -4.46 -4.16 -1.32
N GLY A 25 -3.80 -3.44 -0.39
CA GLY A 25 -2.70 -4.00 0.38
C GLY A 25 -3.10 -5.18 1.26
N PHE A 26 -4.31 -5.19 1.84
CA PHE A 26 -4.78 -6.39 2.53
C PHE A 26 -5.19 -7.50 1.57
N ASP A 27 -5.73 -7.19 0.39
CA ASP A 27 -6.08 -8.19 -0.62
C ASP A 27 -4.83 -8.93 -1.09
N LEU A 28 -3.78 -8.18 -1.43
CA LEU A 28 -2.47 -8.73 -1.77
C LEU A 28 -1.86 -9.52 -0.60
N GLY A 29 -2.00 -9.01 0.62
CA GLY A 29 -1.58 -9.69 1.85
C GLY A 29 -2.24 -11.06 2.03
N VAL A 30 -3.57 -11.12 1.93
CA VAL A 30 -4.36 -12.37 1.98
C VAL A 30 -3.93 -13.29 0.85
N GLY A 31 -3.75 -12.76 -0.36
CA GLY A 31 -3.26 -13.52 -1.52
C GLY A 31 -1.93 -14.23 -1.26
N MET A 32 -0.97 -13.54 -0.65
CA MET A 32 0.31 -14.14 -0.26
C MET A 32 0.17 -15.22 0.82
N PHE A 33 -0.74 -15.06 1.78
CA PHE A 33 -0.97 -16.08 2.82
C PHE A 33 -1.55 -17.39 2.29
N THR A 34 -2.22 -17.37 1.14
CA THR A 34 -2.71 -18.62 0.52
C THR A 34 -1.59 -19.61 0.17
N ALA A 35 -0.35 -19.14 0.02
CA ALA A 35 0.81 -20.01 -0.17
C ALA A 35 1.11 -20.88 1.06
N ILE A 36 0.91 -20.33 2.27
CA ILE A 36 1.21 -21.01 3.55
C ILE A 36 0.00 -21.67 4.21
N ALA A 37 -1.20 -21.52 3.63
CA ALA A 37 -2.40 -22.21 4.07
C ALA A 37 -2.22 -23.74 3.99
N GLN A 38 -2.75 -24.48 4.97
CA GLN A 38 -2.51 -25.92 5.08
C GLN A 38 -3.53 -26.75 4.31
N SER A 39 -4.78 -26.28 4.21
CA SER A 39 -5.85 -26.96 3.47
C SER A 39 -6.40 -26.11 2.33
N GLU A 40 -7.11 -26.73 1.39
CA GLU A 40 -7.85 -25.99 0.34
C GLU A 40 -9.04 -25.24 0.92
N GLU A 41 -9.65 -25.77 1.99
CA GLU A 41 -10.72 -25.10 2.72
C GLU A 41 -10.23 -23.81 3.36
N GLU A 42 -9.05 -23.83 4.00
CA GLU A 42 -8.42 -22.65 4.57
C GLU A 42 -8.12 -21.59 3.49
N ARG A 43 -7.64 -22.02 2.31
CA ARG A 43 -7.44 -21.13 1.15
C ARG A 43 -8.76 -20.53 0.65
N ASN A 44 -9.81 -21.34 0.52
CA ASN A 44 -11.13 -20.88 0.10
C ASN A 44 -11.68 -19.84 1.07
N MET A 45 -11.55 -20.09 2.38
CA MET A 45 -11.98 -19.16 3.42
C MET A 45 -11.23 -17.84 3.33
N MET A 46 -9.91 -17.86 3.17
CA MET A 46 -9.11 -16.65 2.97
C MET A 46 -9.58 -15.85 1.75
N THR A 47 -9.69 -16.51 0.59
CA THR A 47 -10.12 -15.87 -0.66
C THR A 47 -11.54 -15.29 -0.56
N ALA A 48 -12.48 -16.00 0.08
CA ALA A 48 -13.84 -15.51 0.28
C ALA A 48 -13.90 -14.22 1.13
N THR A 49 -12.90 -13.94 1.97
CA THR A 49 -12.87 -12.69 2.76
C THR A 49 -12.64 -11.42 1.92
N VAL A 50 -12.08 -11.57 0.71
CA VAL A 50 -11.69 -10.45 -0.17
C VAL A 50 -12.51 -10.40 -1.47
N GLU A 51 -13.15 -11.51 -1.84
CA GLU A 51 -14.01 -11.67 -3.04
C GLU A 51 -14.99 -10.51 -3.29
N PRO A 52 -15.69 -9.95 -2.29
CA PRO A 52 -16.68 -8.91 -2.56
C PRO A 52 -16.09 -7.51 -2.80
N VAL A 53 -14.81 -7.29 -2.49
CA VAL A 53 -14.21 -5.94 -2.41
C VAL A 53 -12.99 -5.73 -3.30
N TRP A 54 -12.28 -6.78 -3.70
CA TRP A 54 -10.98 -6.66 -4.39
C TRP A 54 -11.03 -5.85 -5.69
N ASP A 55 -12.04 -6.08 -6.54
CA ASP A 55 -12.19 -5.37 -7.83
C ASP A 55 -12.42 -3.86 -7.60
N GLY A 56 -13.22 -3.53 -6.59
CA GLY A 56 -13.42 -2.15 -6.15
C GLY A 56 -12.14 -1.51 -5.61
N ASN A 57 -11.31 -2.27 -4.89
CA ASN A 57 -10.06 -1.77 -4.31
C ASN A 57 -9.02 -1.42 -5.39
N GLU A 58 -8.95 -2.18 -6.49
CA GLU A 58 -8.05 -1.89 -7.63
C GLU A 58 -8.37 -0.55 -8.32
N THR A 59 -9.60 -0.06 -8.25
CA THR A 59 -9.99 1.22 -8.89
C THR A 59 -9.19 2.42 -8.37
N TRP A 60 -8.71 2.37 -7.11
CA TRP A 60 -7.89 3.42 -6.53
C TRP A 60 -6.52 3.55 -7.21
N LEU A 61 -5.97 2.45 -7.72
CA LEU A 61 -4.75 2.47 -8.53
C LEU A 61 -4.97 3.25 -9.83
N ILE A 62 -6.13 3.05 -10.47
CA ILE A 62 -6.50 3.75 -11.70
C ILE A 62 -6.68 5.24 -11.45
N ILE A 63 -7.30 5.62 -10.33
CA ILE A 63 -7.39 7.04 -9.90
C ILE A 63 -5.98 7.60 -9.67
N GLY A 64 -5.08 6.85 -9.05
CA GLY A 64 -3.69 7.25 -8.85
C GLY A 64 -2.96 7.53 -10.17
N GLY A 65 -2.93 6.56 -11.08
CA GLY A 65 -2.23 6.68 -12.36
C GLY A 65 -2.89 7.67 -13.33
N GLY A 66 -4.21 7.56 -13.51
CA GLY A 66 -4.99 8.46 -14.38
C GLY A 66 -5.06 9.88 -13.84
N GLY A 67 -5.16 10.04 -12.52
CA GLY A 67 -5.11 11.33 -11.87
C GLY A 67 -3.74 12.00 -11.96
N LEU A 68 -2.65 11.22 -11.85
CA LEU A 68 -1.30 11.72 -12.11
C LEU A 68 -1.15 12.22 -13.56
N PHE A 69 -1.63 11.46 -14.54
CA PHE A 69 -1.63 11.87 -15.95
C PHE A 69 -2.40 13.17 -16.16
N ALA A 70 -3.57 13.29 -15.56
CA ALA A 70 -4.48 14.40 -15.80
C ALA A 70 -4.05 15.68 -15.06
N ALA A 71 -3.67 15.57 -13.78
CA ALA A 71 -3.31 16.71 -12.95
C ALA A 71 -1.83 17.12 -13.06
N PHE A 72 -0.94 16.16 -13.30
CA PHE A 72 0.52 16.38 -13.35
C PHE A 72 1.16 15.70 -14.56
N PRO A 73 0.84 16.13 -15.79
CA PRO A 73 1.28 15.47 -17.02
C PRO A 73 2.81 15.41 -17.16
N THR A 74 3.52 16.44 -16.69
CA THR A 74 4.99 16.47 -16.69
C THR A 74 5.56 15.39 -15.79
N ALA A 75 5.01 15.23 -14.58
CA ALA A 75 5.44 14.18 -13.67
C ALA A 75 5.13 12.79 -14.24
N TYR A 76 3.95 12.59 -14.83
CA TYR A 76 3.58 11.35 -15.50
C TYR A 76 4.57 10.97 -16.63
N ALA A 77 4.96 11.95 -17.46
CA ALA A 77 5.89 11.74 -18.57
C ALA A 77 7.32 11.36 -18.13
N ILE A 78 7.69 11.59 -16.87
CA ILE A 78 8.99 11.24 -16.29
C ILE A 78 8.90 9.93 -15.52
N ILE A 79 7.91 9.81 -14.62
CA ILE A 79 7.74 8.68 -13.71
C ILE A 79 7.41 7.39 -14.48
N MET A 80 6.52 7.46 -15.49
CA MET A 80 6.09 6.27 -16.21
C MET A 80 7.21 5.61 -17.03
N PRO A 81 8.07 6.35 -17.77
CA PRO A 81 9.25 5.76 -18.37
C PRO A 81 10.26 5.23 -17.35
N ALA A 82 10.51 5.96 -16.26
CA ALA A 82 11.47 5.55 -15.22
C ALA A 82 11.10 4.19 -14.60
N PHE A 83 9.80 3.94 -14.40
CA PHE A 83 9.28 2.71 -13.82
C PHE A 83 8.53 1.82 -14.82
N TYR A 84 8.84 1.94 -16.11
CA TYR A 84 8.12 1.20 -17.16
C TYR A 84 8.08 -0.31 -16.89
N LEU A 85 9.23 -0.92 -16.58
CA LEU A 85 9.31 -2.36 -16.28
C LEU A 85 8.57 -2.72 -14.97
N PRO A 86 8.81 -2.07 -13.82
CA PRO A 86 8.03 -2.31 -12.60
C PRO A 86 6.52 -2.19 -12.79
N VAL A 87 6.04 -1.16 -13.49
CA VAL A 87 4.61 -0.96 -13.78
C VAL A 87 4.08 -2.09 -14.66
N LEU A 88 4.77 -2.45 -15.75
CA LEU A 88 4.36 -3.53 -16.64
C LEU A 88 4.25 -4.86 -15.88
N ILE A 89 5.26 -5.18 -15.07
CA ILE A 89 5.30 -6.39 -14.25
C ILE A 89 4.16 -6.39 -13.22
N MET A 90 3.91 -5.25 -12.58
CA MET A 90 2.80 -5.09 -11.64
C MET A 90 1.44 -5.32 -12.31
N LEU A 91 1.19 -4.68 -13.45
CA LEU A 91 -0.07 -4.82 -14.18
C LEU A 91 -0.28 -6.26 -14.67
N ALA A 92 0.76 -6.91 -15.19
CA ALA A 92 0.71 -8.32 -15.55
C ALA A 92 0.37 -9.20 -14.33
N ALA A 93 1.01 -8.94 -13.19
CA ALA A 93 0.75 -9.65 -11.95
C ALA A 93 -0.69 -9.47 -11.43
N LEU A 94 -1.25 -8.26 -11.51
CA LEU A 94 -2.64 -7.97 -11.17
C LEU A 94 -3.62 -8.68 -12.12
N ILE A 95 -3.36 -8.70 -13.43
CA ILE A 95 -4.15 -9.46 -14.40
C ILE A 95 -4.16 -10.96 -14.03
N PHE A 96 -2.97 -11.54 -13.78
CA PHE A 96 -2.88 -12.94 -13.38
C PHE A 96 -3.60 -13.20 -12.05
N ARG A 97 -3.56 -12.26 -11.10
CA ARG A 97 -4.30 -12.35 -9.83
C ARG A 97 -5.81 -12.39 -10.06
N GLY A 98 -6.36 -11.45 -10.82
CA GLY A 98 -7.79 -11.39 -11.11
C GLY A 98 -8.31 -12.61 -11.87
N VAL A 99 -7.55 -13.08 -12.87
CA VAL A 99 -7.88 -14.32 -13.59
C VAL A 99 -7.78 -15.54 -12.65
N ALA A 100 -6.76 -15.61 -11.80
CA ALA A 100 -6.65 -16.71 -10.84
C ALA A 100 -7.82 -16.76 -9.87
N PHE A 101 -8.36 -15.61 -9.48
CA PHE A 101 -9.54 -15.50 -8.61
C PHE A 101 -10.74 -16.25 -9.20
N GLU A 102 -11.12 -15.92 -10.43
CA GLU A 102 -12.26 -16.47 -11.15
C GLU A 102 -12.08 -17.95 -11.58
N PHE A 103 -10.87 -18.33 -11.97
CA PHE A 103 -10.61 -19.64 -12.54
C PHE A 103 -10.26 -20.70 -11.50
N ARG A 104 -9.84 -20.31 -10.28
CA ARG A 104 -9.52 -21.25 -9.20
C ARG A 104 -10.72 -22.10 -8.80
N HIS A 105 -11.91 -21.50 -8.70
CA HIS A 105 -13.14 -22.22 -8.36
C HIS A 105 -13.57 -23.22 -9.44
N LYS A 106 -13.22 -22.95 -10.71
CA LYS A 106 -13.52 -23.82 -11.85
C LYS A 106 -12.46 -24.93 -12.05
N ALA A 107 -11.36 -24.88 -11.32
CA ALA A 107 -10.25 -25.83 -11.45
C ALA A 107 -10.55 -27.18 -10.77
N VAL A 108 -11.13 -28.11 -11.52
CA VAL A 108 -11.40 -29.49 -11.07
C VAL A 108 -10.12 -30.35 -11.03
N ARG A 109 -9.19 -30.12 -11.97
CA ARG A 109 -7.94 -30.91 -12.08
C ARG A 109 -6.85 -30.38 -11.14
N ARG A 110 -6.16 -31.30 -10.45
CA ARG A 110 -5.04 -30.99 -9.52
C ARG A 110 -3.94 -30.10 -10.12
N PRO A 111 -3.37 -30.36 -11.32
CA PRO A 111 -2.31 -29.50 -11.87
C PRO A 111 -2.80 -28.07 -12.16
N THR A 112 -4.01 -27.93 -12.69
CA THR A 112 -4.64 -26.64 -12.96
C THR A 112 -4.89 -25.86 -11.68
N ARG A 113 -5.31 -26.54 -10.60
CA ARG A 113 -5.50 -25.91 -9.28
C ARG A 113 -4.18 -25.42 -8.68
N ILE A 114 -3.12 -26.22 -8.76
CA ILE A 114 -1.78 -25.81 -8.29
C ILE A 114 -1.29 -24.59 -9.07
N PHE A 115 -1.52 -24.56 -10.38
CA PHE A 115 -1.16 -23.42 -11.23
C PHE A 115 -1.91 -22.15 -10.80
N TRP A 116 -3.24 -22.19 -10.64
CA TRP A 116 -4.01 -21.00 -10.25
C TRP A 116 -3.75 -20.56 -8.80
N ASN A 117 -3.57 -21.50 -7.87
CA ASN A 117 -3.08 -21.17 -6.53
C ASN A 117 -1.72 -20.47 -6.60
N GLY A 118 -0.85 -20.96 -7.49
CA GLY A 118 0.45 -20.39 -7.80
C GLY A 118 0.38 -18.96 -8.33
N ALA A 119 -0.45 -18.75 -9.34
CA ALA A 119 -0.68 -17.47 -9.97
C ALA A 119 -1.28 -16.45 -8.98
N PHE A 120 -2.16 -16.89 -8.07
CA PHE A 120 -2.76 -16.01 -7.08
C PHE A 120 -1.74 -15.48 -6.06
N TYR A 121 -0.95 -16.36 -5.43
CA TYR A 121 0.07 -15.91 -4.49
C TYR A 121 1.21 -15.17 -5.22
N GLY A 122 1.65 -15.68 -6.37
CA GLY A 122 2.77 -15.14 -7.14
C GLY A 122 2.45 -13.78 -7.74
N GLY A 123 1.23 -13.59 -8.25
CA GLY A 123 0.71 -12.31 -8.71
C GLY A 123 0.61 -11.30 -7.56
N SER A 124 0.10 -11.73 -6.40
CA SER A 124 0.01 -10.87 -5.21
C SER A 124 1.38 -10.40 -4.70
N PHE A 125 2.34 -11.33 -4.61
CA PHE A 125 3.72 -11.00 -4.23
C PHE A 125 4.38 -10.07 -5.24
N THR A 126 4.27 -10.38 -6.53
CA THR A 126 4.93 -9.61 -7.60
C THR A 126 4.37 -8.20 -7.69
N ALA A 127 3.05 -8.03 -7.58
CA ALA A 127 2.43 -6.71 -7.55
C ALA A 127 2.89 -5.87 -6.34
N ALA A 128 2.86 -6.45 -5.13
CA ALA A 128 3.32 -5.77 -3.92
C ALA A 128 4.81 -5.41 -3.98
N PHE A 129 5.64 -6.31 -4.51
CA PHE A 129 7.06 -6.08 -4.66
C PHE A 129 7.35 -4.95 -5.65
N SER A 130 6.72 -4.97 -6.83
CA SER A 130 6.84 -3.88 -7.82
C SER A 130 6.45 -2.53 -7.25
N GLN A 131 5.39 -2.46 -6.42
CA GLN A 131 5.00 -1.23 -5.75
C GLN A 131 6.09 -0.69 -4.82
N GLY A 132 6.69 -1.56 -4.00
CA GLY A 132 7.79 -1.16 -3.13
C GLY A 132 9.06 -0.77 -3.90
N ILE A 133 9.34 -1.41 -5.03
CA ILE A 133 10.44 -1.01 -5.94
C ILE A 133 10.21 0.41 -6.46
N MET A 134 9.00 0.71 -6.96
CA MET A 134 8.65 2.05 -7.45
C MET A 134 8.73 3.09 -6.35
N LEU A 135 8.21 2.78 -5.15
CA LEU A 135 8.30 3.68 -4.00
C LEU A 135 9.75 3.97 -3.61
N GLY A 136 10.60 2.93 -3.58
CA GLY A 136 12.03 3.09 -3.29
C GLY A 136 12.74 3.92 -4.34
N GLY A 137 12.46 3.67 -5.62
CA GLY A 137 13.03 4.44 -6.73
C GLY A 137 12.62 5.91 -6.68
N MET A 138 11.36 6.20 -6.32
CA MET A 138 10.92 7.58 -6.08
C MET A 138 11.74 8.24 -4.97
N VAL A 139 11.93 7.57 -3.83
CA VAL A 139 12.72 8.12 -2.71
C VAL A 139 14.20 8.34 -3.09
N GLN A 140 14.77 7.46 -3.92
CA GLN A 140 16.14 7.63 -4.44
C GLN A 140 16.29 8.79 -5.43
N GLY A 141 15.20 9.24 -6.03
CA GLY A 141 15.23 10.22 -7.10
C GLY A 141 15.30 9.54 -8.47
N ILE A 142 14.84 10.28 -9.47
CA ILE A 142 14.82 9.86 -10.87
C ILE A 142 15.79 10.77 -11.62
N HIS A 143 16.66 10.22 -12.46
CA HIS A 143 17.55 11.02 -13.30
C HIS A 143 16.74 11.72 -14.41
N VAL A 144 16.73 13.05 -14.38
CA VAL A 144 15.98 13.91 -15.30
C VAL A 144 16.93 14.84 -16.03
N GLU A 145 16.83 14.89 -17.36
CA GLU A 145 17.53 15.88 -18.18
C GLU A 145 16.55 16.56 -19.14
N GLY A 146 16.58 17.90 -19.19
CA GLY A 146 15.70 18.67 -20.07
C GLY A 146 14.20 18.48 -19.81
N GLY A 147 13.82 18.08 -18.59
CA GLY A 147 12.42 17.81 -18.23
C GLY A 147 11.89 16.45 -18.72
N ALA A 148 12.79 15.55 -19.13
CA ALA A 148 12.46 14.18 -19.53
C ALA A 148 13.28 13.16 -18.73
N PHE A 149 12.77 11.94 -18.62
CA PHE A 149 13.54 10.84 -18.05
C PHE A 149 14.79 10.56 -18.90
N ALA A 150 15.95 10.53 -18.25
CA ALA A 150 17.25 10.32 -18.89
C ALA A 150 18.03 9.14 -18.31
N GLY A 151 17.43 8.37 -17.39
CA GLY A 151 18.04 7.20 -16.77
C GLY A 151 18.07 5.96 -17.67
N GLY A 152 18.77 4.93 -17.21
CA GLY A 152 18.80 3.60 -17.79
C GLY A 152 17.57 2.76 -17.46
N ALA A 153 17.34 1.71 -18.26
CA ALA A 153 16.18 0.81 -18.12
C ALA A 153 16.13 0.01 -16.80
N PHE A 154 17.24 -0.04 -16.05
CA PHE A 154 17.39 -0.79 -14.80
C PHE A 154 17.79 0.08 -13.61
N ASP A 155 17.73 1.41 -13.74
CA ASP A 155 18.11 2.33 -12.65
C ASP A 155 17.20 2.18 -11.42
N TRP A 156 15.98 1.66 -11.62
CA TRP A 156 15.06 1.29 -10.56
C TRP A 156 15.50 0.05 -9.75
N LEU A 157 16.49 -0.71 -10.20
CA LEU A 157 16.95 -1.94 -9.54
C LEU A 157 18.22 -1.66 -8.72
N THR A 158 18.03 -1.25 -7.47
CA THR A 158 19.12 -0.96 -6.53
C THR A 158 18.93 -1.75 -5.23
N PRO A 159 19.97 -1.91 -4.40
CA PRO A 159 19.81 -2.54 -3.08
C PRO A 159 18.74 -1.85 -2.21
N PHE A 160 18.59 -0.53 -2.36
CA PHE A 160 17.57 0.23 -1.64
C PHE A 160 16.16 -0.06 -2.16
N THR A 161 15.94 -0.09 -3.48
CA THR A 161 14.62 -0.42 -4.03
C THR A 161 14.22 -1.87 -3.73
N LEU A 162 15.18 -2.78 -3.69
CA LEU A 162 14.97 -4.16 -3.24
C LEU A 162 14.53 -4.21 -1.77
N LEU A 163 15.18 -3.43 -0.90
CA LEU A 163 14.81 -3.31 0.51
C LEU A 163 13.38 -2.76 0.67
N THR A 164 13.01 -1.70 -0.05
CA THR A 164 11.66 -1.14 -0.01
C THR A 164 10.63 -2.08 -0.62
N GLY A 165 10.97 -2.80 -1.70
CA GLY A 165 10.17 -3.88 -2.29
C GLY A 165 9.80 -4.95 -1.26
N ILE A 166 10.81 -5.49 -0.56
CA ILE A 166 10.60 -6.48 0.51
C ILE A 166 9.79 -5.88 1.66
N SER A 167 10.05 -4.62 2.02
CA SER A 167 9.36 -3.93 3.11
C SER A 167 7.85 -3.76 2.84
N VAL A 168 7.47 -3.40 1.61
CA VAL A 168 6.06 -3.30 1.22
C VAL A 168 5.39 -4.67 1.21
N VAL A 169 6.06 -5.72 0.73
CA VAL A 169 5.55 -7.10 0.81
C VAL A 169 5.23 -7.48 2.26
N ILE A 170 6.17 -7.29 3.18
CA ILE A 170 5.98 -7.62 4.60
C ILE A 170 4.88 -6.75 5.22
N GLY A 171 4.81 -5.48 4.83
CA GLY A 171 3.73 -4.58 5.25
C GLY A 171 2.35 -5.05 4.78
N TYR A 172 2.20 -5.46 3.53
CA TYR A 172 0.93 -5.98 3.01
C TYR A 172 0.56 -7.31 3.67
N MET A 173 1.54 -8.17 3.99
CA MET A 173 1.30 -9.32 4.84
C MET A 173 0.78 -8.92 6.24
N LEU A 174 1.23 -7.81 6.83
CA LEU A 174 0.66 -7.30 8.08
C LEU A 174 -0.82 -6.88 7.91
N LEU A 175 -1.13 -6.12 6.86
CA LEU A 175 -2.50 -5.69 6.56
C LEU A 175 -3.42 -6.89 6.31
N GLY A 176 -2.98 -7.86 5.49
CA GLY A 176 -3.72 -9.08 5.21
C GLY A 176 -3.95 -9.93 6.46
N ALA A 177 -2.96 -10.05 7.36
CA ALA A 177 -3.13 -10.79 8.61
C ALA A 177 -4.16 -10.12 9.52
N CYS A 178 -4.11 -8.79 9.64
CA CYS A 178 -5.08 -8.04 10.43
C CYS A 178 -6.50 -8.10 9.82
N TRP A 179 -6.61 -8.12 8.50
CA TRP A 179 -7.87 -8.34 7.79
C TRP A 179 -8.45 -9.73 8.07
N LEU A 180 -7.61 -10.78 8.02
CA LEU A 180 -8.04 -12.13 8.39
C LEU A 180 -8.51 -12.21 9.85
N VAL A 181 -7.83 -11.53 10.78
CA VAL A 181 -8.31 -11.43 12.18
C VAL A 181 -9.71 -10.79 12.26
N LEU A 182 -9.97 -9.76 11.45
CA LEU A 182 -11.28 -9.13 11.38
C LEU A 182 -12.36 -10.06 10.79
N LYS A 183 -12.04 -10.80 9.73
CA LYS A 183 -13.03 -11.54 8.91
C LYS A 183 -13.21 -13.01 9.25
N THR A 184 -12.34 -13.61 10.09
CA THR A 184 -12.36 -15.05 10.35
C THR A 184 -12.59 -15.38 11.82
N GLU A 185 -12.93 -16.65 12.09
CA GLU A 185 -13.14 -17.22 13.42
C GLU A 185 -12.36 -18.54 13.57
N GLY A 186 -12.28 -19.05 14.81
CA GLY A 186 -11.67 -20.34 15.12
C GLY A 186 -10.16 -20.41 14.82
N GLU A 187 -9.71 -21.53 14.27
CA GLU A 187 -8.29 -21.81 14.06
C GLU A 187 -7.60 -20.83 13.09
N LEU A 188 -8.29 -20.42 12.02
CA LEU A 188 -7.74 -19.49 11.03
C LEU A 188 -7.50 -18.11 11.65
N HIS A 189 -8.40 -17.67 12.52
CA HIS A 189 -8.25 -16.42 13.25
C HIS A 189 -7.03 -16.44 14.18
N ASP A 190 -6.80 -17.53 14.92
CA ASP A 190 -5.63 -17.66 15.81
C ASP A 190 -4.31 -17.74 15.02
N LYS A 191 -4.32 -18.44 13.87
CA LYS A 191 -3.21 -18.43 12.91
C LYS A 191 -2.93 -17.02 12.39
N ALA A 192 -3.98 -16.28 12.01
CA ALA A 192 -3.87 -14.92 11.52
C ALA A 192 -3.25 -13.97 12.57
N ARG A 193 -3.61 -14.11 13.85
CA ARG A 193 -2.93 -13.36 14.94
C ARG A 193 -1.45 -13.68 15.04
N LYS A 194 -1.07 -14.96 14.92
CA LYS A 194 0.35 -15.38 14.91
C LYS A 194 1.10 -14.80 13.71
N TRP A 195 0.54 -14.90 12.51
CA TRP A 195 1.14 -14.32 11.30
C TRP A 195 1.25 -12.81 11.39
N GLY A 196 0.23 -12.12 11.93
CA GLY A 196 0.26 -10.69 12.16
C GLY A 196 1.41 -10.26 13.07
N ARG A 197 1.70 -11.00 14.15
CA ARG A 197 2.86 -10.70 15.01
C ARG A 197 4.19 -10.87 14.27
N MET A 198 4.33 -11.94 13.50
CA MET A 198 5.56 -12.17 12.71
C MET A 198 5.75 -11.07 11.65
N ALA A 199 4.68 -10.71 10.94
CA ALA A 199 4.68 -9.63 9.97
C ALA A 199 4.98 -8.28 10.64
N LEU A 200 4.41 -8.00 11.81
CA LEU A 200 4.65 -6.76 12.57
C LEU A 200 6.11 -6.62 13.00
N ALA A 201 6.74 -7.70 13.48
CA ALA A 201 8.17 -7.70 13.77
C ALA A 201 8.99 -7.41 12.50
N GLY A 202 8.61 -8.03 11.38
CA GLY A 202 9.21 -7.74 10.07
C GLY A 202 9.05 -6.28 9.66
N VAL A 203 7.85 -5.69 9.77
CA VAL A 203 7.58 -4.28 9.49
C VAL A 203 8.43 -3.37 10.37
N ALA A 204 8.54 -3.66 11.67
CA ALA A 204 9.37 -2.86 12.58
C ALA A 204 10.86 -2.88 12.17
N ILE A 205 11.39 -4.05 11.80
CA ILE A 205 12.77 -4.18 11.31
C ILE A 205 12.93 -3.44 9.97
N CYS A 206 12.00 -3.63 9.04
CA CYS A 206 12.00 -2.96 7.73
C CYS A 206 11.91 -1.44 7.87
N PHE A 207 11.08 -0.90 8.76
CA PHE A 207 11.00 0.53 9.01
C PHE A 207 12.31 1.09 9.55
N LEU A 208 12.97 0.41 10.49
CA LEU A 208 14.29 0.82 10.96
C LEU A 208 15.33 0.77 9.83
N ALA A 209 15.34 -0.32 9.05
CA ALA A 209 16.28 -0.52 7.95
C ALA A 209 16.09 0.53 6.84
N VAL A 210 14.85 0.76 6.39
CA VAL A 210 14.53 1.78 5.39
C VAL A 210 14.83 3.17 5.92
N SER A 211 14.43 3.51 7.15
CA SER A 211 14.70 4.84 7.73
C SER A 211 16.20 5.13 7.79
N PHE A 212 17.00 4.15 8.21
CA PHE A 212 18.46 4.30 8.23
C PHE A 212 19.05 4.38 6.82
N ALA A 213 18.60 3.52 5.90
CA ALA A 213 19.07 3.54 4.52
C ALA A 213 18.70 4.85 3.81
N THR A 214 17.54 5.44 4.10
CA THR A 214 17.11 6.73 3.55
C THR A 214 18.07 7.87 3.93
N LEU A 215 18.66 7.85 5.14
CA LEU A 215 19.68 8.83 5.53
C LEU A 215 20.96 8.73 4.68
N SER A 216 21.20 7.60 4.03
CA SER A 216 22.34 7.40 3.11
C SER A 216 22.01 7.71 1.64
N VAL A 217 20.74 7.91 1.31
CA VAL A 217 20.29 8.17 -0.06
C VAL A 217 20.56 9.62 -0.45
N ASP A 218 20.07 10.57 0.35
CA ASP A 218 20.26 11.99 0.10
C ASP A 218 20.35 12.77 1.42
N ALA A 219 21.37 13.64 1.53
CA ALA A 219 21.64 14.42 2.73
C ALA A 219 20.52 15.41 3.07
N SER A 220 19.79 15.90 2.05
CA SER A 220 18.67 16.83 2.22
C SER A 220 17.51 16.22 3.00
N ILE A 221 17.33 14.89 2.95
CA ILE A 221 16.32 14.21 3.76
C ILE A 221 16.71 14.31 5.23
N GLY A 222 17.97 14.03 5.57
CA GLY A 222 18.49 14.19 6.93
C GLY A 222 18.29 15.61 7.46
N ASP A 223 18.68 16.62 6.66
CA ASP A 223 18.57 18.04 7.03
C ASP A 223 17.13 18.50 7.28
N ARG A 224 16.15 17.92 6.55
CA ARG A 224 14.71 18.18 6.76
C ARG A 224 14.22 17.65 8.09
N TRP A 225 14.66 16.46 8.48
CA TRP A 225 14.32 15.85 9.76
C TRP A 225 15.15 16.41 10.93
N GLY A 226 16.09 17.32 10.66
CA GLY A 226 16.99 17.89 11.66
C GLY A 226 18.05 16.89 12.14
N PHE A 227 18.35 15.87 11.34
CA PHE A 227 19.39 14.88 11.59
C PHE A 227 20.49 14.98 10.54
N SER A 228 21.66 15.45 10.96
CA SER A 228 22.90 15.26 10.22
C SER A 228 23.79 14.26 10.97
N MET A 229 24.71 13.59 10.27
CA MET A 229 25.65 12.64 10.88
C MET A 229 26.51 13.26 12.00
N SER A 230 26.57 14.60 12.08
CA SER A 230 27.38 15.36 13.04
C SER A 230 26.58 16.17 14.06
N HIS A 231 25.29 16.47 13.80
CA HIS A 231 24.49 17.34 14.67
C HIS A 231 22.99 17.04 14.54
N ILE A 232 22.28 17.20 15.65
CA ILE A 232 20.82 17.14 15.71
C ILE A 232 20.33 18.57 15.94
N GLU A 233 19.47 19.07 15.07
CA GLU A 233 18.80 20.38 15.21
C GLU A 233 17.43 20.20 15.89
N PRO A 234 17.30 20.45 17.20
CA PRO A 234 16.05 20.16 17.92
C PRO A 234 14.87 20.99 17.40
N ALA A 235 15.15 22.18 16.87
CA ALA A 235 14.14 23.08 16.32
C ALA A 235 13.40 22.51 15.09
N ARG A 236 14.08 21.70 14.27
CA ARG A 236 13.49 21.04 13.10
C ARG A 236 12.96 19.65 13.44
N PHE A 237 13.64 18.95 14.35
CA PHE A 237 13.26 17.60 14.75
C PHE A 237 11.99 17.58 15.63
N LEU A 238 11.88 18.47 16.61
CA LEU A 238 10.80 18.41 17.61
C LEU A 238 9.38 18.53 17.01
N PRO A 239 9.13 19.37 15.98
CA PRO A 239 7.84 19.38 15.29
C PRO A 239 7.52 18.10 14.51
N LEU A 240 8.54 17.38 14.01
CA LEU A 240 8.39 16.18 13.18
C LEU A 240 8.45 14.87 13.97
N ALA A 241 9.05 14.90 15.17
CA ALA A 241 9.16 13.77 16.09
C ALA A 241 7.83 13.05 16.40
N PRO A 242 6.65 13.71 16.43
CA PRO A 242 5.38 13.01 16.61
C PRO A 242 5.11 11.93 15.57
N VAL A 243 5.57 12.07 14.31
CA VAL A 243 5.32 11.10 13.24
C VAL A 243 5.91 9.71 13.56
N PRO A 244 7.23 9.57 13.80
CA PRO A 244 7.82 8.29 14.18
C PRO A 244 7.39 7.83 15.58
N LEU A 245 7.15 8.75 16.53
CA LEU A 245 6.68 8.39 17.87
C LEU A 245 5.29 7.74 17.84
N VAL A 246 4.37 8.29 17.05
CA VAL A 246 3.04 7.71 16.83
C VAL A 246 3.18 6.34 16.15
N GLY A 247 4.02 6.22 15.12
CA GLY A 247 4.31 4.94 14.48
C GLY A 247 4.78 3.86 15.47
N MET A 248 5.75 4.20 16.33
CA MET A 248 6.24 3.28 17.37
C MET A 248 5.17 2.93 18.41
N ALA A 249 4.38 3.91 18.86
CA ALA A 249 3.28 3.67 19.79
C ALA A 249 2.23 2.73 19.19
N LEU A 250 1.90 2.90 17.91
CA LEU A 250 0.97 2.03 17.19
C LEU A 250 1.53 0.61 17.02
N VAL A 251 2.83 0.45 16.74
CA VAL A 251 3.50 -0.86 16.69
C VAL A 251 3.39 -1.57 18.04
N VAL A 252 3.71 -0.89 19.14
CA VAL A 252 3.63 -1.47 20.49
C VAL A 252 2.18 -1.85 20.84
N TRP A 253 1.22 -1.00 20.49
CA TRP A 253 -0.19 -1.26 20.74
C TRP A 253 -0.69 -2.47 19.91
N LEU A 254 -0.36 -2.52 18.62
CA LEU A 254 -0.72 -3.64 17.76
C LEU A 254 -0.08 -4.94 18.23
N TRP A 255 1.18 -4.90 18.67
CA TRP A 255 1.86 -6.05 19.23
C TRP A 255 1.15 -6.60 20.47
N ARG A 256 0.70 -5.70 21.36
CA ARG A 256 -0.10 -6.02 22.54
C ARG A 256 -1.38 -6.76 22.13
N ASP A 257 -2.13 -6.19 21.20
CA ASP A 257 -3.42 -6.70 20.75
C ASP A 257 -3.33 -8.07 20.09
N LEU A 258 -2.33 -8.27 19.23
CA LEU A 258 -2.10 -9.55 18.56
C LEU A 258 -1.51 -10.62 19.50
N SER A 259 -0.94 -10.21 20.64
CA SER A 259 -0.37 -11.14 21.64
C SER A 259 -1.37 -11.57 22.71
N MET A 260 -2.51 -10.88 22.86
CA MET A 260 -3.55 -11.28 23.80
C MET A 260 -4.28 -12.53 23.32
N LYS A 261 -4.56 -13.44 24.26
CA LYS A 261 -5.44 -14.58 24.00
C LYS A 261 -6.89 -14.10 23.88
N GLN A 262 -7.64 -14.74 22.98
CA GLN A 262 -9.06 -14.48 22.81
C GLN A 262 -9.83 -14.87 24.08
N GLY A 263 -10.75 -14.01 24.53
CA GLY A 263 -11.56 -14.25 25.74
C GLY A 263 -10.89 -13.85 27.07
N ALA A 264 -9.68 -13.30 27.03
CA ALA A 264 -9.08 -12.69 28.21
C ALA A 264 -9.79 -11.36 28.56
N VAL A 265 -9.81 -11.00 29.85
CA VAL A 265 -10.34 -9.69 30.27
C VAL A 265 -9.49 -8.59 29.62
N GLY A 266 -10.11 -7.77 28.76
CA GLY A 266 -9.44 -6.70 28.03
C GLY A 266 -8.97 -7.04 26.61
N THR A 267 -9.39 -8.17 26.03
CA THR A 267 -9.13 -8.49 24.61
C THR A 267 -9.65 -7.37 23.70
N ALA A 268 -8.83 -6.99 22.72
CA ALA A 268 -9.19 -6.02 21.69
C ALA A 268 -10.39 -6.48 20.85
N PRO A 269 -11.27 -5.56 20.41
CA PRO A 269 -12.16 -5.86 19.29
C PRO A 269 -11.38 -6.23 18.04
N ASP A 270 -11.88 -7.17 17.23
CA ASP A 270 -11.16 -7.71 16.07
C ASP A 270 -10.94 -6.68 14.93
N TRP A 271 -11.65 -5.55 14.93
CA TRP A 271 -11.42 -4.43 14.00
C TRP A 271 -10.20 -3.57 14.35
N ARG A 272 -9.80 -3.54 15.64
CA ARG A 272 -8.75 -2.64 16.12
C ARG A 272 -7.38 -2.97 15.53
N PRO A 273 -6.95 -4.24 15.40
CA PRO A 273 -5.68 -4.58 14.76
C PRO A 273 -5.52 -4.01 13.36
N TYR A 274 -6.58 -4.05 12.53
CA TYR A 274 -6.53 -3.52 11.17
C TYR A 274 -6.37 -2.00 11.17
N LEU A 275 -7.12 -1.27 12.01
CA LEU A 275 -6.97 0.20 12.10
C LEU A 275 -5.61 0.63 12.64
N LEU A 276 -5.03 -0.12 13.59
CA LEU A 276 -3.68 0.14 14.07
C LEU A 276 -2.64 -0.11 12.97
N ALA A 277 -2.77 -1.21 12.21
CA ALA A 277 -1.90 -1.48 11.07
C ALA A 277 -2.02 -0.40 9.98
N ALA A 278 -3.23 0.05 9.66
CA ALA A 278 -3.47 1.17 8.75
C ALA A 278 -2.82 2.47 9.27
N GLY A 279 -2.90 2.73 10.58
CA GLY A 279 -2.23 3.87 11.22
C GLY A 279 -0.71 3.82 11.13
N ILE A 280 -0.10 2.63 11.25
CA ILE A 280 1.34 2.42 11.06
C ILE A 280 1.73 2.81 9.62
N PHE A 281 0.99 2.33 8.63
CA PHE A 281 1.19 2.70 7.22
C PHE A 281 1.02 4.19 6.97
N ALA A 282 -0.05 4.80 7.53
CA ALA A 282 -0.30 6.23 7.44
C ALA A 282 0.86 7.04 8.04
N SER A 283 1.41 6.62 9.18
CA SER A 283 2.56 7.28 9.81
C SER A 283 3.81 7.27 8.91
N GLY A 284 4.11 6.12 8.30
CA GLY A 284 5.23 6.01 7.36
C GLY A 284 5.01 6.84 6.10
N TYR A 285 3.79 6.86 5.57
CA TYR A 285 3.43 7.64 4.39
C TYR A 285 3.47 9.16 4.64
N VAL A 286 2.99 9.62 5.80
CA VAL A 286 3.16 11.01 6.22
C VAL A 286 4.64 11.35 6.34
N GLY A 287 5.46 10.44 6.89
CA GLY A 287 6.91 10.59 6.94
C GLY A 287 7.52 10.77 5.54
N LEU A 288 7.11 9.96 4.56
CA LEU A 288 7.55 10.11 3.17
C LEU A 288 7.07 11.44 2.56
N GLY A 289 5.82 11.84 2.82
CA GLY A 289 5.29 13.13 2.37
C GLY A 289 6.10 14.31 2.88
N VAL A 290 6.45 14.32 4.18
CA VAL A 290 7.34 15.33 4.78
C VAL A 290 8.73 15.29 4.13
N SER A 291 9.27 14.09 3.89
CA SER A 291 10.61 13.91 3.31
C SER A 291 10.70 14.40 1.87
N LEU A 292 9.63 14.33 1.08
CA LEU A 292 9.66 14.63 -0.37
C LEU A 292 9.02 15.98 -0.74
N TYR A 293 8.12 16.52 0.08
CA TYR A 293 7.47 17.81 -0.17
C TYR A 293 8.49 18.95 -0.38
N PRO A 294 8.37 19.85 -1.38
CA PRO A 294 7.23 20.05 -2.28
C PRO A 294 7.36 19.32 -3.63
N PHE A 295 8.22 18.31 -3.72
CA PHE A 295 8.52 17.63 -4.98
C PHE A 295 7.53 16.50 -5.27
N ILE A 296 7.04 16.45 -6.52
CA ILE A 296 6.27 15.32 -7.03
C ILE A 296 7.16 14.36 -7.83
N VAL A 297 8.18 14.89 -8.51
CA VAL A 297 9.36 14.15 -8.98
C VAL A 297 10.50 14.52 -8.04
N PRO A 298 10.88 13.64 -7.09
CA PRO A 298 11.82 13.98 -6.03
C PRO A 298 13.11 14.64 -6.54
N TYR A 299 13.50 15.73 -5.87
CA TYR A 299 14.69 16.55 -6.11
C TYR A 299 14.72 17.38 -7.40
N GLU A 300 13.80 17.12 -8.33
CA GLU A 300 13.82 17.72 -9.67
C GLU A 300 12.65 18.67 -9.94
N ILE A 301 11.41 18.22 -9.71
CA ILE A 301 10.20 18.97 -10.12
C ILE A 301 9.19 19.06 -8.99
N SER A 302 8.81 20.30 -8.65
CA SER A 302 7.79 20.60 -7.65
C SER A 302 6.37 20.29 -8.12
N ILE A 303 5.44 20.17 -7.17
CA ILE A 303 4.01 20.00 -7.42
C ILE A 303 3.49 21.11 -8.35
N HIS A 304 3.91 22.36 -8.13
CA HIS A 304 3.45 23.51 -8.90
C HIS A 304 4.04 23.55 -10.31
N GLU A 305 5.29 23.13 -10.50
CA GLU A 305 5.93 23.07 -11.83
C GLU A 305 5.38 21.93 -12.70
N ALA A 306 5.00 20.81 -12.08
CA ALA A 306 4.47 19.67 -12.81
C ALA A 306 2.98 19.79 -13.17
N ALA A 307 2.28 20.78 -12.60
CA ALA A 307 0.83 20.88 -12.68
C ALA A 307 0.33 21.23 -14.09
N ALA A 308 -0.84 20.68 -14.44
CA ALA A 308 -1.57 21.11 -15.62
C ALA A 308 -2.07 22.56 -15.49
N ARG A 309 -2.51 23.15 -16.60
CA ARG A 309 -3.11 24.49 -16.61
C ARG A 309 -4.33 24.56 -15.69
N ASP A 310 -4.48 25.68 -14.97
CA ASP A 310 -5.55 25.90 -13.99
C ASP A 310 -6.95 25.59 -14.51
N ASN A 311 -7.26 25.94 -15.76
CA ASN A 311 -8.56 25.66 -16.36
C ASN A 311 -8.87 24.15 -16.44
N ALA A 312 -7.87 23.33 -16.73
CA ALA A 312 -8.01 21.88 -16.73
C ALA A 312 -8.16 21.36 -15.29
N LEU A 313 -7.35 21.86 -14.35
CA LEU A 313 -7.41 21.45 -12.95
C LEU A 313 -8.78 21.76 -12.32
N VAL A 314 -9.36 22.93 -12.60
CA VAL A 314 -10.71 23.31 -12.14
C VAL A 314 -11.77 22.39 -12.74
N LEU A 315 -11.73 22.16 -14.06
CA LEU A 315 -12.73 21.33 -14.74
C LEU A 315 -12.75 19.91 -14.15
N MET A 316 -11.59 19.31 -13.97
CA MET A 316 -11.47 17.99 -13.37
C MET A 316 -11.88 18.00 -11.88
N LEU A 317 -11.57 19.07 -11.15
CA LEU A 317 -11.88 19.16 -9.71
C LEU A 317 -13.38 19.18 -9.47
N VAL A 318 -14.15 19.86 -10.34
CA VAL A 318 -15.62 19.81 -10.31
C VAL A 318 -16.11 18.36 -10.43
N GLY A 319 -15.55 17.58 -11.34
CA GLY A 319 -15.85 16.16 -11.47
C GLY A 319 -15.45 15.36 -10.22
N ALA A 320 -14.25 15.59 -9.69
CA ALA A 320 -13.73 14.89 -8.52
C ALA A 320 -14.56 15.16 -7.25
N VAL A 321 -14.99 16.41 -7.02
CA VAL A 321 -15.81 16.79 -5.86
C VAL A 321 -17.19 16.13 -5.88
N ILE A 322 -17.72 15.78 -7.06
CA ILE A 322 -18.99 15.06 -7.19
C ILE A 322 -18.76 13.54 -7.10
N MET A 323 -17.79 13.02 -7.86
CA MET A 323 -17.59 11.58 -8.01
C MET A 323 -16.91 10.94 -6.81
N LEU A 324 -15.93 11.58 -6.17
CA LEU A 324 -15.22 10.99 -5.03
C LEU A 324 -16.15 10.72 -3.83
N PRO A 325 -17.06 11.64 -3.41
CA PRO A 325 -18.02 11.33 -2.36
C PRO A 325 -18.96 10.17 -2.73
N ILE A 326 -19.40 10.08 -3.99
CA ILE A 326 -20.25 8.98 -4.45
C ILE A 326 -19.50 7.65 -4.37
N ILE A 327 -18.26 7.61 -4.86
CA ILE A 327 -17.39 6.43 -4.80
C ILE A 327 -17.17 6.02 -3.34
N LEU A 328 -16.81 6.95 -2.46
CA LEU A 328 -16.61 6.67 -1.03
C LEU A 328 -17.88 6.17 -0.36
N ALA A 329 -19.06 6.74 -0.67
CA ALA A 329 -20.34 6.28 -0.12
C ALA A 329 -20.69 4.87 -0.61
N TYR A 330 -20.47 4.60 -1.90
CA TYR A 330 -20.64 3.26 -2.48
C TYR A 330 -19.69 2.25 -1.84
N THR A 331 -18.41 2.57 -1.71
CA THR A 331 -17.42 1.72 -1.03
C THR A 331 -17.84 1.46 0.41
N ALA A 332 -18.21 2.49 1.18
CA ALA A 332 -18.68 2.33 2.55
C ALA A 332 -19.92 1.43 2.63
N TYR A 333 -20.86 1.57 1.69
CA TYR A 333 -22.02 0.71 1.60
C TYR A 333 -21.65 -0.76 1.34
N VAL A 334 -20.78 -1.05 0.36
CA VAL A 334 -20.32 -2.42 0.07
C VAL A 334 -19.64 -3.03 1.30
N TYR A 335 -18.73 -2.31 1.96
CA TYR A 335 -18.07 -2.79 3.17
C TYR A 335 -19.05 -3.00 4.34
N SER A 336 -20.10 -2.19 4.44
CA SER A 336 -21.15 -2.38 5.45
C SER A 336 -22.01 -3.62 5.19
N LEU A 337 -22.29 -3.93 3.91
CA LEU A 337 -23.06 -5.09 3.49
C LEU A 337 -22.32 -6.39 3.84
N PHE A 338 -21.00 -6.42 3.63
CA PHE A 338 -20.15 -7.57 3.91
C PHE A 338 -19.42 -7.45 5.25
N TRP A 339 -19.94 -6.71 6.23
CA TRP A 339 -19.25 -6.45 7.50
C TRP A 339 -18.97 -7.72 8.32
N GLY A 340 -19.88 -8.70 8.26
CA GLY A 340 -19.82 -9.94 9.02
C GLY A 340 -18.56 -10.78 8.77
N LYS A 341 -18.34 -11.75 9.67
CA LYS A 341 -17.28 -12.75 9.52
C LYS A 341 -17.71 -13.85 8.55
N VAL A 342 -16.76 -14.36 7.79
CA VAL A 342 -16.97 -15.43 6.80
C VAL A 342 -17.05 -16.76 7.52
N LYS A 343 -18.10 -17.54 7.26
CA LYS A 343 -18.28 -18.90 7.78
C LYS A 343 -17.88 -19.97 6.75
N PRO A 344 -17.57 -21.20 7.18
CA PRO A 344 -17.37 -22.32 6.26
C PRO A 344 -18.57 -22.49 5.33
N GLY A 345 -18.36 -22.27 4.04
CA GLY A 345 -19.40 -22.37 2.99
C GLY A 345 -19.90 -21.04 2.43
N ASP A 346 -19.50 -19.88 2.96
CA ASP A 346 -19.96 -18.55 2.52
C ASP A 346 -19.35 -18.04 1.19
N GLY A 347 -18.72 -18.92 0.38
CA GLY A 347 -18.23 -18.55 -0.95
C GLY A 347 -19.39 -18.35 -1.92
N TYR A 348 -19.33 -17.30 -2.76
CA TYR A 348 -20.36 -16.97 -3.75
C TYR A 348 -20.68 -18.12 -4.73
N HIS A 349 -19.77 -19.10 -4.79
CA HIS A 349 -19.80 -20.27 -5.67
C HIS A 349 -19.98 -21.60 -4.93
N ALA A 350 -20.63 -21.62 -3.75
CA ALA A 350 -20.97 -22.85 -3.03
C ALA A 350 -22.07 -23.71 -3.69
N HIS A 351 -22.32 -23.52 -5.00
CA HIS A 351 -23.33 -24.25 -5.79
C HIS A 351 -22.70 -25.07 -6.90
#